data_AF-A0A0P6RZR6-F1
#
_entry.id   AF-A0A0P6RZR6-F1
#
_cell.length_a   1.000
_cell.length_b   1.000
_cell.length_c   1.000
_cell.angle_alpha   90.00
_cell.angle_beta   90.00
_cell.angle_gamma   90.00
#
_symmetry.space_group_name_H-M   'P 1'
#
loop_
_entity.id
_entity.type
_entity.pdbx_description
1 polymer ?
#
loop_
_entity_poly.entity_id
_entity_poly.type
_entity_poly.pdbx_seq_one_letter_code
_entity_poly.pdbx_strand_id
1 'polypeptide(L)'
;MVGIMLANPALTQSIDLSSVKNLLQGIVDTITAPLGIVIDTLALIGVFLSWLSGILDCRQALWVLLAIAGIATAPTIVAAIWST
;
A
#
# COMPACT_ATOMS: atom_id res chain seq x y z
N MET A 1 -31.85 29.55 20.88
CA MET A 1 -32.11 28.60 19.78
C MET A 1 -30.77 28.23 19.19
N VAL A 2 -30.18 27.13 19.69
CA VAL A 2 -28.91 26.58 19.20
C VAL A 2 -29.21 26.01 17.82
N GLY A 3 -29.07 26.86 16.81
CA GLY A 3 -29.06 26.42 15.42
C GLY A 3 -27.84 25.55 15.27
N ILE A 4 -28.10 24.25 15.07
CA ILE A 4 -27.07 23.24 14.90
C ILE A 4 -26.09 23.79 13.87
N MET A 5 -24.86 24.03 14.33
CA MET A 5 -23.66 24.03 13.50
C MET A 5 -23.53 22.62 12.93
N LEU A 6 -24.48 22.25 12.08
CA LEU A 6 -24.25 21.31 11.01
C LEU A 6 -23.24 22.06 10.16
N ALA A 7 -21.97 21.93 10.54
CA ALA A 7 -20.90 21.92 9.57
C ALA A 7 -21.23 20.76 8.63
N ASN A 8 -22.20 21.02 7.74
CA ASN A 8 -22.32 20.35 6.49
C ASN A 8 -20.89 20.37 5.93
N PRO A 9 -20.36 19.23 5.47
CA PRO A 9 -19.24 19.21 4.55
C PRO A 9 -19.74 19.77 3.21
N ALA A 10 -20.21 21.01 3.20
CA ALA A 10 -20.62 21.80 2.04
C ALA A 10 -19.84 23.12 1.97
N LEU A 11 -18.95 23.38 2.95
CA LEU A 11 -17.66 24.03 2.68
C LEU A 11 -16.62 23.01 2.21
N THR A 12 -17.06 21.85 1.71
CA THR A 12 -16.31 20.98 0.80
C THR A 12 -16.14 21.74 -0.51
N GLN A 13 -15.25 22.72 -0.49
CA GLN A 13 -14.59 23.21 -1.68
C GLN A 13 -13.99 21.97 -2.35
N SER A 14 -14.43 21.72 -3.56
CA SER A 14 -13.93 20.72 -4.49
C SER A 14 -12.40 20.82 -4.60
N ILE A 15 -11.68 20.16 -3.70
CA ILE A 15 -10.27 19.85 -3.94
C ILE A 15 -10.33 18.80 -5.04
N ASP A 16 -9.83 19.18 -6.22
CA ASP A 16 -9.66 18.25 -7.32
C ASP A 16 -8.56 17.23 -6.95
N LEU A 17 -8.99 16.20 -6.24
CA LEU A 17 -8.16 15.05 -5.88
C LEU A 17 -7.81 14.21 -7.11
N SER A 18 -8.25 14.56 -8.33
CA SER A 18 -7.85 13.86 -9.56
C SER A 18 -6.34 13.87 -9.74
N SER A 19 -5.65 14.96 -9.39
CA SER A 19 -4.19 15.03 -9.53
C SER A 19 -3.50 14.03 -8.59
N VAL A 20 -3.87 14.04 -7.30
CA VAL A 20 -3.31 13.10 -6.31
C VAL A 20 -3.71 11.65 -6.62
N LYS A 21 -4.95 11.42 -7.06
CA LYS A 21 -5.44 10.10 -7.49
C LYS A 21 -4.62 9.58 -8.67
N ASN A 22 -4.37 10.39 -9.69
CA ASN A 22 -3.59 9.97 -10.86
C ASN A 22 -2.12 9.68 -10.50
N LEU A 23 -1.54 10.45 -9.58
CA LEU A 23 -0.20 10.16 -9.06
C LEU A 23 -0.17 8.85 -8.25
N LEU A 24 -1.13 8.64 -7.35
CA LEU A 24 -1.21 7.44 -6.52
C LEU A 24 -1.48 6.18 -7.36
N GLN A 25 -2.35 6.29 -8.35
CA GLN A 25 -2.63 5.22 -9.31
C GLN A 25 -1.38 4.94 -10.18
N GLY A 26 -0.67 5.96 -10.67
CA GLY A 26 0.59 5.76 -11.40
C GLY A 26 1.69 5.07 -10.58
N ILE A 27 1.77 5.36 -9.27
CA ILE A 27 2.67 4.65 -8.35
C ILE A 27 2.21 3.20 -8.16
N VAL A 28 0.91 2.98 -7.94
CA VAL A 28 0.32 1.63 -7.81
C VAL A 28 0.57 0.80 -9.05
N ASP A 29 0.34 1.35 -10.25
CA ASP A 29 0.58 0.70 -11.54
C ASP A 29 2.07 0.37 -11.72
N THR A 30 2.96 1.25 -11.30
CA THR A 30 4.41 1.01 -11.39
C THR A 30 4.85 -0.11 -10.43
N ILE A 31 4.30 -0.17 -9.22
CA ILE A 31 4.63 -1.21 -8.22
C ILE A 31 3.99 -2.56 -8.59
N THR A 32 2.80 -2.56 -9.20
CA THR A 32 2.09 -3.77 -9.62
C THR A 32 2.43 -4.22 -11.04
N ALA A 33 3.25 -3.45 -11.76
CA ALA A 33 3.78 -3.84 -13.05
C ALA A 33 4.48 -5.21 -12.96
N PRO A 34 4.62 -5.93 -14.08
CA PRO A 34 5.26 -7.25 -14.11
C PRO A 34 6.64 -7.29 -13.43
N LEU A 35 7.38 -6.17 -13.49
CA LEU A 35 8.68 -6.02 -12.84
C LEU A 35 8.57 -5.98 -11.31
N GLY A 36 7.58 -5.29 -10.74
CA GLY A 36 7.40 -5.20 -9.29
C GLY A 36 7.01 -6.54 -8.68
N ILE A 37 6.17 -7.32 -9.36
CA ILE A 37 5.79 -8.68 -8.94
C ILE A 37 7.01 -9.62 -8.93
N VAL A 38 7.88 -9.53 -9.95
CA VAL A 38 9.11 -10.33 -10.02
C VAL A 38 10.06 -9.97 -8.88
N ILE A 39 10.20 -8.68 -8.55
CA ILE A 39 11.05 -8.22 -7.45
C ILE A 39 10.49 -8.70 -6.10
N ASP A 40 9.18 -8.60 -5.88
CA ASP A 40 8.53 -9.05 -4.64
C ASP A 40 8.73 -10.56 -4.44
N THR A 41 8.58 -11.33 -5.52
CA THR A 41 8.82 -12.78 -5.52
C THR A 41 10.29 -13.11 -5.20
N LEU A 42 11.24 -12.41 -5.82
CA LEU A 42 12.67 -12.60 -5.54
C LEU A 42 13.04 -12.22 -4.11
N ALA A 43 12.42 -11.19 -3.54
CA ALA A 43 12.61 -10.79 -2.15
C ALA A 43 12.13 -11.90 -1.20
N LEU A 44 10.96 -12.48 -1.43
CA LEU A 44 10.44 -13.61 -0.65
C LEU A 44 11.39 -14.82 -0.70
N ILE A 45 11.89 -15.16 -1.89
CA ILE A 45 12.86 -16.26 -2.06
C ILE A 45 14.16 -15.97 -1.30
N GLY A 46 14.71 -14.76 -1.45
CA GLY A 46 15.96 -14.37 -0.78
C GLY A 46 15.85 -14.39 0.75
N VAL A 47 14.74 -13.91 1.30
CA VAL A 47 14.47 -13.94 2.75
C VAL A 47 14.32 -15.38 3.25
N PHE A 48 13.60 -16.22 2.51
CA PHE A 48 13.40 -17.62 2.85
C PHE A 48 14.74 -18.39 2.85
N LEU A 49 15.57 -18.20 1.83
CA LEU A 49 16.89 -18.82 1.75
C LEU A 49 17.87 -18.30 2.80
N SER A 50 17.82 -17.01 3.12
CA SER A 50 18.65 -16.40 4.17
C SER A 50 18.27 -16.91 5.56
N TRP A 51 16.98 -17.17 5.80
CA TRP A 51 16.50 -17.82 7.02
C TRP A 51 16.93 -19.29 7.11
N LEU A 52 16.76 -20.08 6.04
CA LEU A 52 17.21 -21.48 6.01
C LEU A 52 18.73 -21.62 6.17
N SER A 53 19.49 -20.63 5.69
CA SER A 53 20.95 -20.59 5.80
C SER A 53 21.42 -20.13 7.19
N GLY A 54 20.51 -19.81 8.12
CA GLY A 54 20.83 -19.33 9.48
C GLY A 54 21.44 -17.93 9.52
N ILE A 55 21.35 -17.16 8.43
CA ILE A 55 21.81 -15.76 8.35
C ILE A 55 20.79 -14.83 9.01
N LEU A 56 19.50 -15.17 8.90
CA LEU A 56 18.40 -14.47 9.57
C LEU A 56 17.75 -15.37 10.62
N ASP A 57 17.46 -14.81 11.79
CA ASP A 57 16.66 -15.50 12.81
C ASP A 57 15.19 -15.60 12.40
N CYS A 58 14.48 -16.61 12.92
CA CYS A 58 13.07 -16.85 12.62
C CYS A 58 12.18 -15.62 12.89
N ARG A 59 12.46 -14.89 13.97
CA ARG A 59 11.76 -13.64 14.30
C ARG A 59 12.05 -12.55 13.26
N GLN A 60 13.29 -12.39 12.83
CA GLN A 60 13.68 -11.37 11.86
C GLN A 60 13.08 -11.68 10.48
N ALA A 61 13.14 -12.94 10.06
CA ALA A 61 12.50 -13.41 8.84
C ALA A 61 10.99 -13.12 8.85
N LEU A 62 10.31 -13.34 9.99
CA LEU A 62 8.88 -13.02 10.14
C LEU A 62 8.59 -11.52 10.05
N TRP A 63 9.41 -10.65 10.66
CA TRP A 63 9.23 -9.19 10.52
C TRP A 63 9.43 -8.72 9.08
N VAL A 64 10.39 -9.30 8.37
CA VAL A 64 10.63 -8.97 6.97
C VAL A 64 9.49 -9.47 6.08
N LEU A 65 8.99 -10.69 6.31
CA LEU A 65 7.82 -11.23 5.60
C LEU A 65 6.59 -10.36 5.80
N LEU A 66 6.35 -9.88 7.02
CA LEU A 66 5.23 -8.98 7.31
C LEU A 66 5.36 -7.65 6.55
N ALA A 67 6.56 -7.09 6.47
CA ALA A 67 6.81 -5.86 5.72
C ALA A 67 6.55 -6.04 4.22
N ILE A 68 7.03 -7.14 3.62
CA ILE A 68 6.82 -7.46 2.21
C ILE A 68 5.31 -7.63 1.92
N ALA A 69 4.61 -8.42 2.75
CA ALA A 69 3.17 -8.61 2.62
C ALA A 69 2.38 -7.30 2.77
N GLY A 70 2.82 -6.39 3.65
CA GLY A 70 2.22 -5.07 3.82
C GLY A 70 2.37 -4.18 2.58
N ILE A 71 3.52 -4.23 1.91
CA ILE A 71 3.76 -3.47 0.67
C ILE A 71 2.94 -4.07 -0.47
N ALA A 72 2.90 -5.40 -0.59
CA ALA A 72 2.13 -6.10 -1.62
C ALA A 72 0.61 -5.84 -1.53
N THR A 73 0.08 -5.56 -0.33
CA THR A 73 -1.34 -5.27 -0.11
C THR A 73 -1.72 -3.79 -0.25
N ALA A 74 -0.75 -2.88 -0.34
CA ALA A 74 -1.00 -1.44 -0.50
C ALA A 74 -1.88 -1.10 -1.74
N PRO A 75 -1.68 -1.71 -2.92
CA PRO A 75 -2.56 -1.52 -4.09
C PRO A 75 -4.03 -1.85 -3.82
N THR A 76 -4.29 -2.93 -3.08
CA THR A 76 -5.64 -3.38 -2.73
C THR A 76 -6.36 -2.36 -1.86
N ILE A 77 -5.65 -1.72 -0.94
CA ILE A 77 -6.20 -0.67 -0.07
C ILE A 77 -6.52 0.59 -0.89
N VAL A 78 -5.62 1.01 -1.79
CA VAL A 78 -5.85 2.18 -2.66
C VAL A 78 -7.05 1.93 -3.59
N ALA A 79 -7.16 0.73 -4.17
CA ALA A 79 -8.31 0.36 -4.98
C ALA A 79 -9.61 0.42 -4.16
N ALA A 80 -9.63 -0.10 -2.93
CA ALA A 80 -10.82 -0.11 -2.08
C ALA A 80 -11.33 1.29 -1.70
N ILE A 81 -10.44 2.27 -1.51
CA ILE A 81 -10.82 3.65 -1.13
C ILE A 81 -11.48 4.40 -2.30
N TRP A 82 -11.04 4.12 -3.53
CA TRP A 82 -11.44 4.88 -4.72
C TRP A 82 -12.31 4.10 -5.71
N SER A 83 -12.79 2.91 -5.32
CA SER A 83 -13.69 2.01 -6.08
C SER A 83 -15.19 2.36 -5.93
N THR A 84 -15.54 3.59 -5.55
CA THR A 84 -16.93 4.11 -5.62
C THR A 84 -16.99 5.24 -6.64
#